data_AF-A0A7S1RK17-F1
#
_entry.id   AF-A0A7S1RK17-F1
#
_cell.length_a   1.000
_cell.length_b   1.000
_cell.length_c   1.000
_cell.angle_alpha   90.00
_cell.angle_beta   90.00
_cell.angle_gamma   90.00
#
_symmetry.space_group_name_H-M   'P 1'
#
loop_
_entity.id
_entity.type
_entity.pdbx_description
1 polymer ?
#
loop_
_entity_poly.entity_id
_entity_poly.type
_entity_poly.pdbx_seq_one_letter_code
_entity_poly.pdbx_strand_id
1 'polypeptide(L)'
;ESSPERRLPLPLLRVFEPCVGGDAAKVESMLFAGDKGRKVSAPSAASKGGLGAFLKRTEKCLACRAVVQGSEAFCKNCAGTEAAATARDAKAAEGRALRARHEALRATCVG
;
A
#
# COMPACT_ATOMS: atom_id res chain seq x y z
N GLU A 1 -21.91 -13.05 0.27
CA GLU A 1 -21.08 -12.38 -0.74
C GLU A 1 -21.20 -10.86 -0.55
N SER A 2 -20.32 -10.27 0.25
CA SER A 2 -20.39 -8.86 0.65
C SER A 2 -19.02 -8.23 0.40
N SER A 3 -18.73 -7.92 -0.87
CA SER A 3 -17.45 -7.32 -1.26
C SER A 3 -17.30 -5.90 -0.66
N PRO A 4 -16.20 -5.59 0.05
CA PRO A 4 -16.01 -4.34 0.79
C PRO A 4 -15.92 -3.10 -0.10
N GLU A 5 -15.69 -3.27 -1.40
CA GLU A 5 -15.63 -2.21 -2.40
C GLU A 5 -16.89 -1.33 -2.45
N ARG A 6 -18.04 -1.86 -2.02
CA ARG A 6 -19.35 -1.17 -2.10
C ARG A 6 -19.71 -0.36 -0.86
N ARG A 7 -18.91 -0.39 0.23
CA ARG A 7 -19.29 0.24 1.51
C ARG A 7 -19.09 1.75 1.55
N LEU A 8 -18.03 2.26 0.92
CA LEU A 8 -17.69 3.69 0.92
C LEU A 8 -18.31 4.50 -0.24
N PRO A 9 -18.47 3.97 -1.47
CA PRO A 9 -18.93 4.78 -2.59
C PRO A 9 -20.33 5.37 -2.38
N LEU A 10 -21.28 4.52 -2.01
CA LEU A 10 -22.69 4.91 -1.87
C LEU A 10 -22.96 6.06 -0.88
N PRO A 11 -22.42 6.04 0.36
CA PRO A 11 -22.64 7.17 1.27
C PRO A 11 -21.95 8.45 0.83
N LEU A 12 -20.78 8.35 0.18
CA LEU A 12 -20.04 9.53 -0.27
C LEU A 12 -20.71 10.21 -1.46
N LEU A 13 -21.23 9.43 -2.43
CA LEU A 13 -22.02 9.99 -3.53
C LEU A 13 -23.20 10.81 -3.01
N ARG A 14 -23.99 10.25 -2.10
CA ARG A 14 -25.16 10.92 -1.52
C ARG A 14 -24.83 12.24 -0.82
N VAL A 15 -23.68 12.34 -0.15
CA VAL A 15 -23.26 13.56 0.55
C VAL A 15 -22.75 14.62 -0.44
N PHE A 16 -22.02 14.21 -1.48
CA PHE A 16 -21.37 15.14 -2.39
C PHE A 16 -22.20 15.55 -3.61
N GLU A 17 -23.21 14.77 -3.99
CA GLU A 17 -24.21 15.13 -5.02
C GLU A 17 -24.82 16.52 -4.82
N PRO A 18 -25.43 16.85 -3.66
CA PRO A 18 -26.04 18.16 -3.45
C PRO A 18 -25.02 19.30 -3.31
N CYS A 19 -23.77 19.01 -2.94
CA CYS A 19 -22.73 20.04 -2.75
C CYS A 19 -22.03 20.44 -4.05
N VAL A 20 -21.81 19.48 -4.95
CA VAL A 20 -21.05 19.69 -6.19
C VAL A 20 -21.96 20.05 -7.37
N GLY A 21 -23.28 19.87 -7.24
CA GLY A 21 -24.26 20.30 -8.23
C GLY A 21 -24.15 19.57 -9.58
N GLY A 22 -23.69 18.31 -9.58
CA GLY A 22 -23.51 17.50 -10.79
C GLY A 22 -24.09 16.09 -10.64
N ASP A 23 -24.31 15.43 -11.77
CA ASP A 23 -24.84 14.07 -11.83
C ASP A 23 -23.98 13.07 -11.03
N ALA A 24 -24.62 12.04 -10.48
CA ALA A 24 -23.99 10.96 -9.69
C ALA A 24 -22.71 10.41 -10.33
N ALA A 25 -22.72 10.24 -11.66
CA ALA A 25 -21.59 9.73 -12.44
C ALA A 25 -20.37 10.68 -12.46
N LYS A 26 -20.59 12.00 -12.39
CA LYS A 26 -19.53 13.00 -12.33
C LYS A 26 -18.88 13.03 -10.95
N VAL A 27 -19.69 12.92 -9.90
CA VAL A 27 -19.21 12.82 -8.51
C VAL A 27 -18.45 11.50 -8.31
N GLU A 28 -18.96 10.39 -8.86
CA GLU A 28 -18.27 9.10 -8.80
C GLU A 28 -16.91 9.11 -9.49
N SER A 29 -16.82 9.70 -10.68
CA SER A 29 -15.54 9.83 -11.37
C SER A 29 -14.56 10.76 -10.65
N MET A 30 -15.02 11.85 -10.05
CA MET A 30 -14.15 12.75 -9.27
C MET A 30 -13.60 12.12 -7.99
N LEU A 31 -14.42 11.36 -7.26
CA LEU A 31 -13.99 10.74 -5.99
C LEU A 31 -13.33 9.37 -6.20
N PHE A 32 -13.82 8.59 -7.15
CA PHE A 32 -13.52 7.16 -7.27
C PHE A 32 -12.81 6.73 -8.55
N ALA A 33 -12.82 7.49 -9.64
CA ALA A 33 -11.96 7.19 -10.79
C ALA A 33 -10.49 7.52 -10.46
N GLY A 34 -9.55 6.65 -10.84
CA GLY A 34 -8.10 6.88 -10.66
C GLY A 34 -7.55 7.89 -11.69
N ASP A 35 -6.48 8.66 -11.48
CA ASP A 35 -5.46 8.67 -10.42
C ASP A 35 -4.68 10.03 -10.45
N LYS A 36 -4.26 10.51 -9.27
CA LYS A 36 -3.00 11.25 -9.02
C LYS A 36 -2.44 10.94 -7.60
N GLY A 37 -2.77 9.78 -7.02
CA GLY A 37 -2.41 9.47 -5.62
C GLY A 37 -2.97 8.19 -5.01
N ARG A 38 -3.73 7.38 -5.76
CA ARG A 38 -4.29 6.12 -5.27
C ARG A 38 -3.20 5.05 -5.29
N LYS A 39 -2.65 4.75 -4.10
CA LYS A 39 -1.76 3.59 -3.91
C LYS A 39 -2.62 2.34 -3.71
N VAL A 40 -2.65 1.44 -4.70
CA VAL A 40 -3.22 0.10 -4.52
C VAL A 40 -2.30 -0.68 -3.59
N SER A 41 -2.66 -0.75 -2.31
CA SER A 41 -1.97 -1.58 -1.34
C SER A 41 -2.59 -2.98 -1.35
N ALA A 42 -2.01 -3.88 -2.13
CA ALA A 42 -2.34 -5.29 -1.99
C ALA A 42 -1.97 -5.75 -0.56
N PRO A 43 -2.84 -6.45 0.17
CA PRO A 43 -2.50 -6.97 1.48
C PRO A 43 -1.26 -7.84 1.36
N SER A 44 -0.24 -7.56 2.19
CA SER A 44 0.96 -8.39 2.28
C SER A 44 0.61 -9.69 2.99
N ALA A 45 -0.01 -10.59 2.25
CA ALA A 45 -0.44 -11.85 2.79
C ALA A 45 0.49 -12.93 2.24
N ALA A 46 1.57 -13.19 2.99
CA ALA A 46 2.04 -14.55 3.13
C ALA A 46 0.96 -15.34 3.89
N SER A 47 -0.23 -15.47 3.27
CA SER A 47 -1.32 -16.28 3.79
C SER A 47 -0.78 -17.69 3.87
N LYS A 48 -0.56 -18.21 5.07
CA LYS A 48 -0.16 -19.61 5.30
C LYS A 48 -1.29 -20.61 4.99
N GLY A 49 -2.21 -20.26 4.08
CA GLY A 49 -3.29 -21.12 3.60
C GLY A 49 -2.89 -21.94 2.38
N GLY A 50 -3.82 -22.74 1.85
CA GLY A 50 -3.57 -23.80 0.87
C GLY A 50 -2.62 -23.43 -0.28
N LEU A 51 -2.95 -22.43 -1.10
CA LEU A 51 -2.09 -22.00 -2.22
C LEU A 51 -0.87 -21.19 -1.78
N GLY A 52 -0.97 -20.43 -0.68
CA GLY A 52 0.11 -19.55 -0.22
C GLY A 52 1.30 -20.30 0.39
N ALA A 53 1.12 -21.55 0.82
CA ALA A 53 2.20 -22.41 1.31
C ALA A 53 3.21 -22.79 0.22
N PHE A 54 2.80 -22.78 -1.06
CA PHE A 54 3.66 -23.14 -2.19
C PHE A 54 4.30 -21.91 -2.87
N LEU A 55 3.97 -20.70 -2.42
CA LEU A 55 4.49 -19.49 -3.04
C LEU A 55 5.93 -19.23 -2.60
N LYS A 56 6.85 -19.21 -3.57
CA LYS A 56 8.24 -18.80 -3.32
C LYS A 56 8.32 -17.27 -3.30
N ARG A 57 8.84 -16.71 -2.21
CA ARG A 57 9.10 -15.27 -2.13
C ARG A 57 10.20 -14.90 -3.11
N THR A 58 9.93 -13.89 -3.93
CA THR A 58 10.91 -13.27 -4.81
C THR A 58 11.21 -11.87 -4.27
N GLU A 59 12.50 -11.61 -4.08
CA GLU A 59 12.96 -10.29 -3.65
C GLU A 59 12.84 -9.30 -4.81
N LYS A 60 12.51 -8.06 -4.49
CA LYS A 60 12.31 -6.98 -5.46
C LYS A 60 13.17 -5.79 -5.10
N CYS A 61 13.73 -5.14 -6.11
CA CYS A 61 14.47 -3.90 -5.97
C CYS A 61 13.61 -2.85 -5.25
N LEU A 62 14.16 -2.25 -4.19
CA LEU A 62 13.45 -1.25 -3.38
C LEU A 62 13.10 0.03 -4.16
N ALA A 63 13.86 0.35 -5.22
CA ALA A 63 13.66 1.55 -6.02
C ALA A 63 12.69 1.32 -7.19
N CYS A 64 12.94 0.32 -8.04
CA CYS A 64 12.20 0.13 -9.30
C CYS A 64 11.26 -1.08 -9.30
N ARG A 65 11.22 -1.88 -8.22
CA ARG A 65 10.39 -3.09 -8.07
C ARG A 65 10.71 -4.24 -9.05
N ALA A 66 11.80 -4.14 -9.82
CA ALA A 66 12.31 -5.25 -10.62
C ALA A 66 12.67 -6.45 -9.73
N VAL A 67 12.43 -7.66 -10.21
CA VAL A 67 12.81 -8.89 -9.50
C VAL A 67 14.34 -8.97 -9.44
N VAL A 68 14.87 -9.23 -8.25
CA VAL A 68 16.33 -9.39 -8.02
C VAL A 68 16.64 -10.84 -7.66
N GLN A 69 17.80 -11.32 -8.13
CA GLN A 69 18.28 -12.66 -7.83
C GLN A 69 19.14 -12.59 -6.56
N GLY A 70 18.80 -13.41 -5.56
CA GLY A 70 19.52 -13.43 -4.28
C GLY A 70 18.95 -12.47 -3.24
N SER A 71 19.79 -12.06 -2.29
CA SER A 71 19.41 -11.25 -1.12
C SER A 71 19.81 -9.77 -1.26
N GLU A 72 20.02 -9.29 -2.48
CA GLU A 72 20.39 -7.90 -2.75
C GLU A 72 19.18 -6.96 -2.65
N ALA A 73 19.37 -5.78 -2.05
CA ALA A 73 18.30 -4.78 -1.90
C ALA A 73 17.98 -4.03 -3.20
N PHE A 74 18.90 -4.02 -4.16
CA PHE A 74 18.82 -3.26 -5.41
C PHE A 74 19.24 -4.12 -6.59
N CYS A 75 18.66 -3.87 -7.77
CA CYS A 75 19.16 -4.46 -9.00
C CYS A 75 20.44 -3.76 -9.47
N LYS A 76 21.18 -4.39 -10.38
CA LYS A 76 22.42 -3.84 -10.97
C LYS A 76 22.29 -2.42 -11.51
N ASN A 77 21.09 -2.04 -11.99
CA ASN A 77 20.84 -0.71 -12.55
C ASN A 77 20.58 0.37 -11.49
N CYS A 78 20.05 -0.01 -10.32
CA CYS A 78 19.76 0.93 -9.24
C CYS A 78 20.87 0.98 -8.20
N ALA A 79 21.74 -0.04 -8.12
CA ALA A 79 22.85 -0.08 -7.18
C ALA A 79 23.75 1.17 -7.34
N GLY A 80 24.01 1.87 -6.23
CA GLY A 80 24.87 3.06 -6.22
C GLY A 80 24.22 4.36 -6.70
N THR A 81 22.93 4.35 -7.05
CA THR A 81 22.20 5.56 -7.48
C THR A 81 21.60 6.34 -6.31
N GLU A 82 21.34 7.64 -6.50
CA GLU A 82 20.57 8.44 -5.52
C GLU A 82 19.17 7.87 -5.26
N ALA A 83 18.57 7.26 -6.29
CA ALA A 83 17.30 6.55 -6.16
C ALA A 83 17.38 5.36 -5.19
N ALA A 84 18.53 4.69 -5.11
CA ALA A 84 18.73 3.60 -4.14
C ALA A 84 18.96 4.14 -2.73
N ALA A 85 19.73 5.21 -2.57
CA ALA A 85 19.93 5.84 -1.27
C ALA A 85 18.59 6.32 -0.67
N THR A 86 17.84 7.12 -1.43
CA THR A 86 16.52 7.63 -1.02
C THR A 86 15.52 6.51 -0.72
N ALA A 87 15.48 5.46 -1.53
CA ALA A 87 14.61 4.30 -1.28
C ALA A 87 14.98 3.55 0.01
N ARG A 88 16.29 3.40 0.29
CA ARG A 88 16.79 2.78 1.52
C ARG A 88 16.40 3.60 2.75
N ASP A 89 16.60 4.91 2.70
CA ASP A 89 16.26 5.81 3.80
C ASP A 89 14.76 5.85 4.07
N ALA A 90 13.94 5.91 3.02
CA ALA A 90 12.49 5.84 3.13
C ALA A 90 12.03 4.54 3.81
N LYS A 91 12.61 3.39 3.43
CA LYS A 91 12.29 2.09 4.05
C LYS A 91 12.77 1.98 5.49
N ALA A 92 13.93 2.55 5.81
CA ALA A 92 14.42 2.61 7.18
C ALA A 92 13.52 3.49 8.07
N ALA A 93 13.06 4.64 7.55
CA ALA A 93 12.14 5.52 8.23
C ALA A 93 10.77 4.85 8.48
N GLU A 94 10.22 4.17 7.47
CA GLU A 94 8.99 3.38 7.60
C GLU A 94 9.12 2.31 8.69
N GLY A 95 10.24 1.57 8.70
CA GLY A 95 10.51 0.56 9.73
C GLY A 95 10.64 1.14 11.14
N ARG A 96 11.23 2.34 11.30
CA ARG A 96 11.26 3.05 12.60
C ARG A 96 9.85 3.45 13.06
N ALA A 97 9.05 4.02 12.17
CA ALA A 97 7.68 4.43 12.48
C ALA A 97 6.80 3.24 12.90
N LEU A 98 6.91 2.11 12.20
CA LEU A 98 6.14 0.91 12.53
C LEU A 98 6.55 0.32 13.88
N ARG A 99 7.85 0.31 14.21
CA ARG A 99 8.35 -0.16 15.51
C ARG A 99 7.83 0.70 16.65
N ALA A 100 7.93 2.03 16.52
CA ALA A 100 7.42 2.97 17.51
C ALA A 100 5.91 2.79 17.74
N ARG A 101 5.12 2.63 16.66
CA ARG A 101 3.69 2.34 16.76
C ARG A 101 3.42 1.02 17.49
N HIS A 102 4.15 -0.04 17.15
CA HIS A 102 3.98 -1.35 17.77
C HIS A 102 4.32 -1.31 19.27
N GLU A 103 5.38 -0.61 19.66
CA GLU A 103 5.74 -0.39 21.05
C GLU A 103 4.64 0.35 21.82
N ALA A 104 4.14 1.47 21.27
CA ALA A 104 3.06 2.24 21.88
C ALA A 104 1.80 1.40 22.10
N LEU A 105 1.38 0.63 21.09
CA LEU A 105 0.21 -0.25 21.20
C LEU A 105 0.40 -1.36 22.24
N ARG A 106 1.61 -1.91 22.34
CA ARG A 106 1.90 -2.94 23.35
C ARG A 106 1.91 -2.38 24.76
N ALA A 107 2.41 -1.15 24.95
CA ALA A 107 2.36 -0.49 26.24
C ALA A 107 0.91 -0.28 26.72
N THR A 108 -0.03 -0.02 25.81
CA THR A 108 -1.46 0.16 26.15
C THR A 108 -2.12 -1.10 26.73
N CYS A 109 -1.66 -2.30 26.40
CA CYS A 109 -2.26 -3.56 26.83
C CYS A 109 -1.57 -4.22 28.03
N VAL A 110 -0.54 -3.60 28.61
CA VAL A 110 0.23 -4.13 29.76
C VAL A 110 -0.18 -3.45 31.09
N GLY A 111 -1.26 -2.67 31.09
CA GLY A 111 -1.93 -2.16 32.31
C GLY A 111 -3.15 -2.99 32.66
#